data_AF-A0A1W9L7F2-F1
#
_entry.id   AF-A0A1W9L7F2-F1
#
_cell.length_a   1.000
_cell.length_b   1.000
_cell.length_c   1.000
_cell.angle_alpha   90.00
_cell.angle_beta   90.00
_cell.angle_gamma   90.00
#
_symmetry.space_group_name_H-M   'P 1'
#
loop_
_entity.id
_entity.type
_entity.pdbx_description
1 polymer ?
#
loop_
_entity_poly.entity_id
_entity_poly.type
_entity_poly.pdbx_seq_one_letter_code
_entity_poly.pdbx_strand_id
1 'polypeptide(L)'
;MVKKLKETSANENQIIKMVKDSAHQIWLAGLGAFAKTQQEGNKLFDSLVTEGEKIESRTKKSAEDKLETVKSKVADNSTWDRLEQVFENRVSRALSQLGVPTRNDVLSLSKRVEELSSSVKQLIESRGPAPTTPTDDKDAPKDL
;
A
#
# COMPACT_ATOMS: atom_id res chain seq x y z
N MET A 1 36.62 -47.22 -65.30
CA MET A 1 36.24 -46.15 -64.35
C MET A 1 34.73 -46.12 -64.01
N VAL A 2 33.86 -46.85 -64.70
CA VAL A 2 32.38 -46.85 -64.45
C VAL A 2 31.92 -47.62 -63.21
N LYS A 3 32.73 -48.55 -62.68
CA LYS A 3 32.35 -49.39 -61.53
C LYS A 3 32.31 -48.60 -60.21
N LYS A 4 33.21 -47.61 -60.08
CA LYS A 4 33.34 -46.76 -58.88
C LYS A 4 32.20 -45.75 -58.74
N LEU A 5 31.65 -45.24 -59.85
CA LEU A 5 30.49 -44.32 -59.82
C LEU A 5 29.19 -45.02 -59.40
N LYS A 6 29.00 -46.28 -59.78
CA LYS A 6 27.77 -47.03 -59.46
C LYS A 6 27.68 -47.39 -57.99
N GLU A 7 28.80 -47.75 -57.35
CA GLU A 7 28.87 -48.02 -55.91
C GLU A 7 28.61 -46.76 -55.07
N THR A 8 29.14 -45.60 -55.47
CA THR A 8 28.88 -44.32 -54.78
C THR A 8 27.40 -43.93 -54.84
N SER A 9 26.76 -44.06 -56.01
CA SER A 9 25.33 -43.77 -56.17
C SER A 9 24.40 -44.77 -55.44
N ALA A 10 24.83 -46.02 -55.26
CA ALA A 10 24.08 -47.00 -54.48
C ALA A 10 24.17 -46.71 -52.97
N ASN A 11 25.35 -46.33 -52.48
CA ASN A 11 25.55 -45.91 -51.08
C ASN A 11 24.77 -44.64 -50.75
N GLU A 12 24.73 -43.66 -51.65
CA GLU A 12 24.01 -42.40 -51.43
C GLU A 12 22.49 -42.63 -51.31
N ASN A 13 21.93 -43.48 -52.17
CA ASN A 13 20.51 -43.87 -52.07
C ASN A 13 20.19 -44.64 -50.78
N GLN A 14 21.12 -45.46 -50.27
CA GLN A 14 20.95 -46.14 -48.99
C GLN A 14 20.99 -45.15 -47.81
N ILE A 15 21.90 -44.17 -47.82
CA ILE A 15 21.97 -43.13 -46.79
C ILE A 15 20.72 -42.25 -46.80
N ILE A 16 20.25 -41.81 -47.98
CA ILE A 16 19.01 -41.02 -48.10
C ILE A 16 17.81 -41.79 -47.53
N LYS A 17 17.73 -43.10 -47.79
CA LYS A 17 16.66 -43.95 -47.26
C LYS A 17 16.72 -44.06 -45.74
N MET A 18 17.90 -44.30 -45.17
CA MET A 18 18.08 -44.34 -43.71
C MET A 18 17.73 -43.01 -43.04
N VAL A 19 18.18 -41.88 -43.61
CA VAL A 19 17.85 -40.55 -43.07
C VAL A 19 16.35 -40.28 -43.12
N LYS A 20 15.66 -40.66 -44.21
CA LYS A 20 14.21 -40.52 -44.33
C LYS A 20 13.47 -41.39 -43.32
N ASP A 21 13.90 -42.63 -43.13
CA ASP A 21 13.29 -43.56 -42.18
C ASP A 21 13.50 -43.08 -40.74
N SER A 22 14.69 -42.57 -40.40
CA SER A 22 14.96 -41.95 -39.10
C SER A 22 14.18 -40.67 -38.88
N ALA A 23 14.07 -39.79 -39.88
CA ALA A 23 13.27 -38.57 -39.80
C ALA A 23 11.78 -38.89 -39.58
N HIS A 24 11.27 -39.93 -40.24
CA HIS A 24 9.91 -40.41 -40.05
C HIS A 24 9.70 -40.98 -38.63
N GLN A 25 10.66 -41.73 -38.11
CA GLN A 25 10.60 -42.22 -36.73
C GLN A 25 10.62 -41.09 -35.70
N ILE A 26 11.48 -40.08 -35.88
CA ILE A 26 11.52 -38.89 -35.00
C ILE A 26 10.18 -38.15 -35.06
N TRP A 27 9.59 -38.02 -36.25
CA TRP A 27 8.29 -37.38 -36.42
C TRP A 27 7.16 -38.12 -35.70
N LEU A 28 7.09 -39.44 -35.87
CA LEU A 28 6.09 -40.28 -35.19
C LEU A 28 6.30 -40.28 -33.68
N ALA A 29 7.54 -40.32 -33.21
CA ALA A 29 7.87 -40.22 -31.79
C ALA A 29 7.46 -38.86 -31.21
N GLY A 30 7.68 -37.76 -31.96
CA GLY A 30 7.23 -36.42 -31.58
C GLY A 30 5.70 -36.31 -31.46
N LEU A 31 4.96 -36.85 -32.44
CA LEU A 31 3.50 -36.90 -32.40
C LEU A 31 2.96 -37.78 -31.26
N GLY A 32 3.60 -38.92 -31.02
CA GLY A 32 3.23 -39.83 -29.92
C GLY A 32 3.48 -39.22 -28.54
N ALA A 33 4.63 -38.56 -28.35
CA ALA A 33 4.95 -37.83 -27.12
C ALA A 33 3.98 -36.66 -26.90
N PHE A 34 3.68 -35.87 -27.93
CA PHE A 34 2.71 -34.78 -27.84
C PHE A 34 1.30 -35.28 -27.48
N ALA A 35 0.83 -36.35 -28.11
CA ALA A 35 -0.46 -36.97 -27.79
C ALA A 35 -0.50 -37.52 -26.35
N LYS A 36 0.59 -38.16 -25.90
CA LYS A 36 0.71 -38.68 -24.53
C LYS A 36 0.73 -37.54 -23.50
N THR A 37 1.45 -36.46 -23.76
CA THR A 37 1.45 -35.26 -22.90
C THR A 37 0.12 -34.52 -22.92
N GLN A 38 -0.64 -34.50 -24.02
CA GLN A 38 -2.00 -33.94 -24.03
C GLN A 38 -2.96 -34.77 -23.16
N GLN A 39 -2.91 -36.10 -23.29
CA GLN A 39 -3.83 -36.99 -22.58
C GLN A 39 -3.49 -37.14 -21.08
N GLU A 40 -2.21 -37.21 -20.75
CA GLU A 40 -1.74 -37.27 -19.36
C GLU A 40 -1.69 -35.87 -18.72
N GLY A 41 -1.46 -34.82 -19.51
CA GLY A 41 -1.40 -33.43 -19.05
C GLY A 41 -2.73 -32.93 -18.49
N ASN A 42 -3.86 -33.23 -19.14
CA ASN A 42 -5.17 -32.84 -18.63
C ASN A 42 -5.49 -33.53 -17.29
N LYS A 43 -5.16 -34.83 -17.15
CA LYS A 43 -5.38 -35.55 -15.89
C LYS A 43 -4.50 -35.05 -14.76
N LEU A 44 -3.24 -34.73 -15.04
CA LEU A 44 -2.33 -34.13 -14.08
C LEU A 44 -2.79 -32.71 -13.69
N PHE A 45 -3.26 -31.94 -14.67
CA PHE A 45 -3.85 -30.62 -14.42
C PHE A 45 -5.08 -30.71 -13.53
N ASP A 46 -6.05 -31.57 -13.86
CA ASP A 46 -7.26 -31.78 -13.06
C ASP A 46 -6.93 -32.24 -11.63
N SER A 47 -5.93 -33.10 -11.48
CA SER A 47 -5.43 -33.53 -10.17
C SER A 47 -4.79 -32.39 -9.38
N LEU A 48 -4.00 -31.53 -10.05
CA LEU A 48 -3.38 -30.36 -9.42
C LEU A 48 -4.43 -29.32 -9.02
N VAL A 49 -5.46 -29.10 -9.85
CA VAL A 49 -6.59 -28.20 -9.55
C VAL A 49 -7.34 -28.71 -8.33
N THR A 50 -7.69 -30.01 -8.30
CA THR A 50 -8.38 -30.62 -7.15
C THR A 50 -7.57 -30.50 -5.86
N GLU A 51 -6.24 -30.69 -5.93
CA GLU A 51 -5.38 -30.51 -4.76
C GLU A 51 -5.28 -29.03 -4.35
N GLY A 52 -5.26 -28.11 -5.31
CA GLY A 52 -5.34 -26.66 -5.09
C GLY A 52 -6.62 -26.26 -4.37
N GLU A 53 -7.79 -26.74 -4.81
CA GLU A 53 -9.09 -26.49 -4.16
C GLU A 53 -9.12 -27.03 -2.72
N LYS A 54 -8.52 -28.21 -2.47
CA LYS A 54 -8.40 -28.75 -1.10
C LYS A 54 -7.50 -27.89 -0.22
N ILE A 55 -6.37 -27.41 -0.75
CA ILE A 55 -5.46 -26.52 -0.03
C ILE A 55 -6.15 -25.19 0.27
N GLU A 56 -6.87 -24.62 -0.71
CA GLU A 56 -7.64 -23.40 -0.54
C GLU A 56 -8.71 -23.58 0.54
N SER A 57 -9.51 -24.65 0.46
CA SER A 57 -10.55 -24.97 1.45
C SER A 57 -9.99 -25.14 2.87
N ARG A 58 -8.87 -25.87 3.02
CA ARG A 58 -8.17 -26.04 4.30
C ARG A 58 -7.62 -24.71 4.83
N THR A 59 -7.03 -23.90 3.95
CA THR A 59 -6.51 -22.58 4.29
C THR A 59 -7.63 -21.65 4.71
N LYS A 60 -8.74 -21.61 3.96
CA LYS A 60 -9.93 -20.83 4.25
C LYS A 60 -10.53 -21.22 5.59
N LYS A 61 -10.71 -22.51 5.87
CA LYS A 61 -11.20 -22.99 7.16
C LYS A 61 -10.26 -22.60 8.32
N SER A 62 -8.95 -22.77 8.13
CA SER A 62 -7.96 -22.35 9.14
C SER A 62 -7.92 -20.84 9.34
N ALA A 63 -8.18 -20.06 8.29
CA ALA A 63 -8.28 -18.62 8.35
C ALA A 63 -9.58 -18.17 8.99
N GLU A 64 -10.71 -18.86 8.76
CA GLU A 64 -11.99 -18.64 9.43
C GLU A 64 -11.87 -18.94 10.93
N ASP A 65 -11.29 -20.08 11.33
CA ASP A 65 -11.05 -20.43 12.73
C ASP A 65 -10.15 -19.39 13.43
N LYS A 66 -9.10 -18.93 12.73
CA LYS A 66 -8.22 -17.87 13.24
C LYS A 66 -8.91 -16.51 13.25
N LEU A 67 -9.74 -16.19 12.27
CA LEU A 67 -10.49 -14.95 12.19
C LEU A 67 -11.58 -14.90 13.26
N GLU A 68 -12.18 -16.04 13.62
CA GLU A 68 -13.15 -16.14 14.72
C GLU A 68 -12.47 -16.01 16.09
N THR A 69 -11.28 -16.60 16.24
CA THR A 69 -10.44 -16.44 17.44
C THR A 69 -9.88 -15.01 17.56
N VAL A 70 -9.55 -14.38 16.44
CA VAL A 70 -9.15 -12.97 16.40
C VAL A 70 -10.36 -12.09 16.64
N LYS A 71 -11.52 -12.32 16.00
CA LYS A 71 -12.78 -11.60 16.22
C LYS A 71 -13.22 -11.63 17.68
N SER A 72 -13.04 -12.74 18.39
CA SER A 72 -13.33 -12.82 19.83
C SER A 72 -12.33 -12.02 20.67
N LYS A 73 -11.02 -12.06 20.37
CA LYS A 73 -10.02 -11.15 20.97
C LYS A 73 -10.16 -9.69 20.54
N VAL A 74 -10.86 -9.46 19.44
CA VAL A 74 -11.25 -8.17 18.88
C VAL A 74 -12.61 -7.73 19.43
N ALA A 75 -13.39 -8.61 20.05
CA ALA A 75 -14.56 -8.21 20.82
C ALA A 75 -14.15 -7.74 22.23
N ASP A 76 -12.93 -8.08 22.68
CA ASP A 76 -12.33 -7.48 23.86
C ASP A 76 -11.99 -6.01 23.55
N ASN A 77 -12.98 -5.14 23.77
CA ASN A 77 -12.93 -3.68 23.60
C ASN A 77 -11.63 -3.07 24.15
N SER A 78 -11.10 -3.63 25.24
CA SER A 78 -9.86 -3.18 25.89
C SER A 78 -8.60 -3.29 25.01
N THR A 79 -8.51 -4.29 24.14
CA THR A 79 -7.36 -4.43 23.23
C THR A 79 -7.49 -3.46 22.05
N TRP A 80 -8.71 -3.20 21.58
CA TRP A 80 -8.97 -2.18 20.56
C TRP A 80 -8.75 -0.77 21.06
N ASP A 81 -9.25 -0.45 22.26
CA ASP A 81 -9.04 0.85 22.88
C ASP A 81 -7.53 1.16 22.99
N ARG A 82 -6.71 0.15 23.28
CA ARG A 82 -5.24 0.28 23.32
C ARG A 82 -4.62 0.44 21.94
N LEU A 83 -5.11 -0.27 20.92
CA LEU A 83 -4.65 -0.12 19.54
C LEU A 83 -5.05 1.23 18.95
N GLU A 84 -6.25 1.71 19.26
CA GLU A 84 -6.74 3.04 18.92
C GLU A 84 -5.84 4.11 19.55
N GLN A 85 -5.52 3.99 20.84
CA GLN A 85 -4.60 4.91 21.51
C GLN A 85 -3.21 4.91 20.86
N VAL A 86 -2.67 3.75 20.47
CA VAL A 86 -1.35 3.67 19.80
C VAL A 86 -1.42 4.25 18.39
N PHE A 87 -2.50 3.98 17.66
CA PHE A 87 -2.73 4.52 16.32
C PHE A 87 -2.85 6.04 16.37
N GLU A 88 -3.68 6.58 17.26
CA GLU A 88 -3.84 8.03 17.45
C GLU A 88 -2.51 8.69 17.80
N ASN A 89 -1.70 8.09 18.68
CA ASN A 89 -0.36 8.59 18.98
C ASN A 89 0.57 8.60 17.76
N ARG A 90 0.47 7.61 16.86
CA ARG A 90 1.30 7.52 15.65
C ARG A 90 0.84 8.48 14.57
N VAL A 91 -0.47 8.61 14.37
CA VAL A 91 -1.07 9.60 13.48
C VAL A 91 -0.74 11.00 13.96
N SER A 92 -0.95 11.29 15.25
CA SER A 92 -0.58 12.57 15.86
C SER A 92 0.90 12.89 15.65
N ARG A 93 1.80 11.94 15.91
CA ARG A 93 3.24 12.14 15.68
C ARG A 93 3.60 12.38 14.21
N ALA A 94 2.96 11.68 13.29
CA ALA A 94 3.17 11.88 11.85
C ALA A 94 2.66 13.25 11.38
N LEU A 95 1.48 13.66 11.86
CA LEU A 95 0.91 14.99 11.58
C LEU A 95 1.80 16.10 12.14
N SER A 96 2.31 15.97 13.37
CA SER A 96 3.25 16.92 13.95
C SER A 96 4.57 16.99 13.18
N GLN A 97 5.09 15.85 12.70
CA GLN A 97 6.30 15.82 11.85
C GLN A 97 6.07 16.54 10.50
N LEU A 98 4.83 16.52 10.00
CA LEU A 98 4.41 17.22 8.79
C LEU A 98 4.05 18.70 9.05
N GLY A 99 4.11 19.15 10.30
CA GLY A 99 3.79 20.53 10.68
C GLY A 99 2.30 20.85 10.72
N VAL A 100 1.42 19.84 10.77
CA VAL A 100 -0.03 20.03 10.85
C VAL A 100 -0.42 20.25 12.33
N PRO A 101 -0.92 21.45 12.70
CA PRO A 101 -1.33 21.72 14.09
C PRO A 101 -2.54 20.87 14.48
N THR A 102 -2.56 20.37 15.71
CA THR A 102 -3.68 19.56 16.21
C THR A 102 -4.80 20.45 16.78
N ARG A 103 -6.00 19.87 16.96
CA ARG A 103 -7.14 20.60 17.54
C ARG A 103 -6.83 21.16 18.95
N ASN A 104 -6.08 20.42 19.75
CA ASN A 104 -5.68 20.84 21.10
C ASN A 104 -4.72 22.04 21.05
N ASP A 105 -3.82 22.07 20.08
CA ASP A 105 -2.89 23.20 19.89
C ASP A 105 -3.65 24.49 19.52
N VAL A 106 -4.63 24.37 18.62
CA VAL A 106 -5.49 25.50 18.24
C VAL A 106 -6.28 26.02 19.45
N LEU A 107 -6.87 25.13 20.26
CA LEU A 107 -7.61 25.52 21.45
C LEU A 107 -6.71 26.21 22.50
N SER A 108 -5.53 25.66 22.74
CA SER A 108 -4.54 26.25 23.66
C SER A 108 -4.12 27.65 23.21
N LEU A 109 -3.90 27.83 21.90
CA LEU A 109 -3.54 29.12 21.34
C LEU A 109 -4.70 30.13 21.42
N SER A 110 -5.93 29.73 21.08
CA SER A 110 -7.10 30.59 21.21
C SER A 110 -7.28 31.12 22.63
N LYS A 111 -7.12 30.24 23.63
CA LYS A 111 -7.20 30.64 25.05
C LYS A 111 -6.11 31.66 25.41
N ARG A 112 -4.88 31.44 24.96
CA ARG A 112 -3.77 32.40 25.19
C ARG A 112 -4.04 33.75 24.52
N VAL A 113 -4.65 33.75 23.33
CA VAL A 113 -5.03 34.98 22.62
C VAL A 113 -6.13 35.73 23.35
N GLU A 114 -7.15 35.04 23.86
CA GLU A 114 -8.20 35.66 24.68
C GLU A 114 -7.64 36.29 25.95
N GLU A 115 -6.76 35.58 26.65
CA GLU A 115 -6.11 36.05 27.86
C GLU A 115 -5.23 37.29 27.58
N LEU A 116 -4.43 37.24 26.51
CA LEU A 116 -3.61 38.36 26.09
C LEU A 116 -4.46 39.56 25.63
N SER A 117 -5.55 39.31 24.89
CA SER A 117 -6.49 40.35 24.47
C SER A 117 -7.15 41.03 25.66
N SER A 118 -7.46 40.27 26.72
CA SER A 118 -7.99 40.81 27.97
C SER A 118 -6.96 41.68 28.69
N SER A 119 -5.70 41.22 28.81
CA SER A 119 -4.62 42.01 29.41
C SER A 119 -4.33 43.29 28.64
N VAL A 120 -4.32 43.24 27.30
CA VAL A 120 -4.13 44.43 26.44
C VAL A 120 -5.29 45.40 26.62
N LYS A 121 -6.53 44.92 26.66
CA LYS A 121 -7.71 45.76 26.91
C LYS A 121 -7.62 46.46 28.27
N GLN A 122 -7.24 45.74 29.33
CA GLN A 122 -7.02 46.32 30.65
C GLN A 122 -5.88 47.34 30.66
N LEU A 123 -4.79 47.10 29.94
CA LEU A 123 -3.68 48.04 29.78
C LEU A 123 -4.10 49.32 29.03
N ILE A 124 -4.97 49.21 28.02
CA ILE A 124 -5.51 50.36 27.30
C ILE A 124 -6.49 51.15 28.18
N GLU A 125 -7.39 50.48 28.90
CA GLU A 125 -8.34 51.11 29.83
C GLU A 125 -7.61 51.80 31.00
N SER A 126 -6.55 51.19 31.53
CA SER A 126 -5.71 51.80 32.56
C SER A 126 -4.79 52.90 32.05
N ARG A 127 -4.52 52.97 30.74
CA ARG A 127 -3.72 54.06 30.15
C ARG A 127 -4.51 55.35 29.94
N GLY A 128 -5.86 55.30 29.90
CA GLY A 128 -6.74 56.48 29.82
C GLY A 128 -6.53 57.37 28.58
N PRO A 129 -7.52 58.17 28.15
CA PRO A 129 -7.32 59.13 27.06
C PRO A 129 -6.30 60.19 27.50
N ALA A 130 -5.34 60.51 26.63
CA ALA A 130 -4.40 61.60 26.84
C ALA A 130 -5.15 62.88 27.22
N PRO A 131 -4.70 63.65 28.22
CA PRO A 131 -5.40 64.84 28.66
C PRO A 131 -5.36 65.87 27.53
N THR A 132 -6.51 66.11 26.92
CA THR A 132 -6.74 67.33 26.14
C THR A 132 -6.93 68.44 27.18
N THR A 133 -5.89 69.23 27.40
CA THR A 133 -5.95 70.43 28.23
C THR A 133 -7.03 71.36 27.71
N PRO A 134 -8.00 71.78 28.54
CA PRO A 134 -8.87 72.90 28.24
C PRO A 134 -8.03 74.18 28.31
N THR A 135 -7.80 74.83 27.18
CA THR A 135 -7.41 76.24 27.16
C THR A 135 -8.63 77.08 27.52
N ASP A 136 -8.80 77.36 28.81
CA ASP A 136 -9.51 78.54 29.29
C ASP A 136 -8.45 79.43 29.94
N ASP A 137 -7.85 80.31 29.13
CA ASP A 137 -7.03 81.41 29.61
C ASP A 137 -7.92 82.66 29.65
N LYS A 138 -8.62 82.80 30.77
CA LYS A 138 -9.29 84.03 31.17
C LYS A 138 -8.60 84.54 32.42
N ASP A 139 -7.51 85.27 32.24
CA ASP A 139 -7.19 86.48 33.00
C ASP A 139 -5.89 87.12 32.49
N ALA A 140 -6.00 88.25 31.80
CA ALA A 140 -4.90 89.19 31.63
C ALA A 140 -5.25 90.50 32.38
N PRO A 141 -4.28 91.09 33.10
CA PRO A 141 -4.53 92.06 34.15
C PRO A 141 -4.79 93.48 33.63
N LYS A 142 -5.40 94.27 34.52
CA LYS A 142 -5.46 95.74 34.50
C LYS A 142 -4.06 96.32 34.25
N ASP A 143 -3.95 97.30 33.34
CA ASP A 143 -3.24 98.58 33.54
C ASP A 143 -3.20 99.42 32.23
N LEU A 144 -3.49 100.73 32.40
CA LEU A 144 -3.45 101.88 31.46
C LEU A 144 -4.59 102.08 30.43
#